data_AF-A0A6P6WSZ9-F1
#
_entry.id   AF-A0A6P6WSZ9-F1
#
_cell.length_a   1.000
_cell.length_b   1.000
_cell.length_c   1.000
_cell.angle_alpha   90.00
_cell.angle_beta   90.00
_cell.angle_gamma   90.00
#
_symmetry.space_group_name_H-M   'P 1'
#
loop_
_entity.id
_entity.type
_entity.pdbx_description
1 polymer ?
#
loop_
_entity_poly.entity_id
_entity_poly.type
_entity_poly.pdbx_seq_one_letter_code
_entity_poly.pdbx_strand_id
1 'polypeptide(L)'
;MLSMWNAFIDNEGSKIISEIQNYPVLIGRRLKVQNYNGVALSTWFDSAILVNPPVQEARELKNWASRNAKCLADIVAKRTYSRYNPDLSFQADQKITDISNISSKHKV
;
A
#
# COMPACT_ATOMS: atom_id res chain seq x y z
N MET A 1 4.30 1.81 -5.21
CA MET A 1 4.51 3.26 -5.02
C MET A 1 3.16 3.94 -4.78
N LEU A 2 3.09 5.01 -3.98
CA LEU A 2 1.88 5.83 -3.78
C LEU A 2 2.14 7.26 -4.27
N SER A 3 1.32 7.75 -5.21
CA SER A 3 1.34 9.14 -5.68
C SER A 3 0.15 9.91 -5.09
N MET A 4 0.42 11.11 -4.58
CA MET A 4 -0.59 12.03 -4.04
C MET A 4 -0.63 13.31 -4.86
N TRP A 5 -1.79 13.95 -4.95
CA TRP A 5 -2.03 15.12 -5.79
C TRP A 5 -2.80 16.22 -5.06
N ASN A 6 -2.56 17.47 -5.44
CA ASN A 6 -3.31 18.64 -4.97
C ASN A 6 -3.38 18.69 -3.43
N ALA A 7 -4.57 18.92 -2.87
CA ALA A 7 -4.82 19.02 -1.44
C ALA A 7 -4.31 17.83 -0.60
N PHE A 8 -4.15 16.64 -1.19
CA PHE A 8 -3.59 15.49 -0.48
C PHE A 8 -2.11 15.68 -0.11
N ILE A 9 -1.37 16.49 -0.88
CA ILE A 9 0.04 16.79 -0.59
C ILE A 9 0.11 17.68 0.64
N ASP A 10 -0.67 18.76 0.66
CA ASP A 10 -0.62 19.76 1.73
C ASP A 10 -1.20 19.24 3.04
N ASN A 11 -2.27 18.44 2.97
CA ASN A 11 -3.00 17.97 4.15
C ASN A 11 -2.43 16.66 4.72
N GLU A 12 -2.53 15.56 3.97
CA GLU A 12 -2.07 14.25 4.43
C GLU A 12 -0.57 14.08 4.22
N GLY A 13 -0.02 14.55 3.10
CA GLY A 13 1.40 14.48 2.78
C GLY A 13 2.26 15.14 3.85
N SER A 14 1.92 16.37 4.26
CA SER A 14 2.62 17.07 5.35
C SER A 14 2.63 16.27 6.66
N LYS A 15 1.50 15.65 7.03
CA LYS A 15 1.40 14.80 8.24
C LYS A 15 2.23 13.51 8.11
N ILE A 16 2.28 12.93 6.92
CA ILE A 16 3.10 11.74 6.65
C ILE A 16 4.57 12.08 6.78
N ILE A 17 5.01 13.20 6.21
CA ILE A 17 6.40 13.65 6.25
C ILE A 17 6.83 13.95 7.68
N SER A 18 6.00 14.63 8.48
CA SER A 18 6.33 14.94 9.88
C SER A 18 6.49 13.68 10.73
N GLU A 19 5.78 12.60 10.39
CA GLU A 19 5.78 11.33 11.13
C GLU A 19 6.63 10.25 10.46
N ILE A 20 7.38 10.55 9.40
CA ILE A 20 8.01 9.51 8.55
C ILE A 20 8.99 8.61 9.32
N GLN A 21 9.68 9.18 10.32
CA GLN A 21 10.61 8.47 11.20
C GLN A 21 9.90 7.55 12.21
N ASN A 22 8.59 7.75 12.42
CA ASN A 22 7.76 7.02 13.37
C ASN A 22 6.88 5.96 12.70
N TYR A 23 7.19 5.54 11.47
CA TYR A 23 6.45 4.54 10.70
C TYR A 23 4.93 4.84 10.66
N PRO A 24 4.51 5.92 9.97
CA PRO A 24 3.11 6.31 9.96
C PRO A 24 2.27 5.25 9.23
N VAL A 25 1.12 4.91 9.80
CA VAL A 25 0.19 3.92 9.23
C VAL A 25 -0.93 4.65 8.50
N LEU A 26 -1.19 4.23 7.27
CA LEU A 26 -2.17 4.88 6.39
C LEU A 26 -3.33 3.94 6.09
N ILE A 27 -4.55 4.46 6.16
CA ILE A 27 -5.72 3.83 5.53
C ILE A 27 -6.04 4.62 4.27
N GLY A 28 -5.96 3.96 3.12
CA GLY A 28 -6.36 4.50 1.83
C GLY A 28 -7.70 3.92 1.37
N ARG A 29 -8.61 4.77 0.90
CA ARG A 29 -9.90 4.38 0.32
C ARG A 29 -10.00 4.91 -1.10
N ARG A 30 -10.51 4.07 -2.02
CA ARG A 30 -10.74 4.40 -3.44
C ARG A 30 -9.50 4.99 -4.12
N LEU A 31 -8.33 4.39 -3.87
CA LEU A 31 -7.11 4.73 -4.59
C LEU A 31 -7.15 4.12 -5.98
N LYS A 32 -6.68 4.87 -6.97
CA LYS A 32 -6.55 4.40 -8.35
C LYS A 32 -5.34 3.47 -8.45
N VAL A 33 -5.54 2.25 -8.94
CA VAL A 33 -4.45 1.32 -9.26
C VAL A 33 -3.85 1.69 -10.61
N GLN A 34 -2.52 1.77 -10.67
CA GLN A 34 -1.73 2.11 -11.84
C GLN A 34 -0.67 1.04 -12.06
N ASN A 35 -0.50 0.59 -13.30
CA ASN A 35 0.43 -0.48 -13.64
C ASN A 35 1.84 0.04 -14.00
N TYR A 36 2.37 0.95 -13.18
CA TYR A 36 3.72 1.50 -13.38
C TYR A 36 4.74 0.73 -12.54
N ASN A 37 5.70 0.05 -13.18
CA ASN A 37 6.71 -0.81 -12.55
C ASN A 37 6.12 -1.87 -11.61
N GLY A 38 5.05 -2.55 -12.05
CA GLY A 38 4.26 -3.47 -11.24
C GLY A 38 2.98 -2.79 -10.76
N VAL A 39 2.73 -2.78 -9.46
CA VAL A 39 1.52 -2.19 -8.86
C VAL A 39 1.85 -0.87 -8.15
N ALA A 40 1.22 0.20 -8.60
CA ALA A 40 1.26 1.51 -7.98
C ALA A 40 -0.15 2.01 -7.64
N LEU A 41 -0.24 2.89 -6.65
CA LEU A 41 -1.47 3.53 -6.20
C LEU A 41 -1.35 5.03 -6.42
N SER A 42 -2.45 5.67 -6.78
CA SER A 42 -2.54 7.13 -6.90
C SER A 42 -3.83 7.62 -6.26
N THR A 43 -3.79 8.79 -5.63
CA THR A 43 -5.03 9.49 -5.26
C THR A 43 -5.80 9.92 -6.51
N TRP A 44 -7.12 10.01 -6.36
CA TRP A 44 -8.08 10.52 -7.33
C TRP A 44 -9.08 11.45 -6.61
N PHE A 45 -10.08 12.00 -7.31
CA PHE A 45 -10.97 13.02 -6.75
C PHE A 45 -11.84 12.51 -5.58
N ASP A 46 -12.17 11.21 -5.53
CA ASP A 46 -13.01 10.60 -4.48
C ASP A 46 -12.21 9.65 -3.56
N SER A 47 -10.89 9.73 -3.62
CA SER A 47 -10.02 9.03 -2.69
C SER A 47 -10.11 9.63 -1.29
N ALA A 48 -9.76 8.83 -0.28
CA ALA A 48 -9.51 9.34 1.07
C ALA A 48 -8.26 8.67 1.64
N ILE A 49 -7.46 9.45 2.37
CA ILE A 49 -6.29 8.96 3.10
C ILE A 49 -6.45 9.39 4.57
N LEU A 50 -6.34 8.44 5.48
CA LEU A 50 -6.29 8.69 6.92
C LEU A 50 -4.89 8.34 7.43
N VAL A 51 -4.25 9.30 8.09
CA VAL A 51 -2.91 9.14 8.66
C VAL A 51 -3.02 8.80 10.14
N ASN A 52 -2.36 7.73 10.57
CA ASN A 52 -2.36 7.22 11.95
C ASN A 52 -3.77 7.12 12.56
N PRO A 53 -4.69 6.36 11.93
CA PRO A 53 -6.05 6.23 12.44
C PRO A 53 -6.05 5.57 13.82
N PRO A 54 -6.97 5.96 14.73
CA PRO A 54 -7.01 5.46 16.10
C PRO A 54 -7.69 4.09 16.21
N VAL A 55 -7.36 3.17 15.29
CA VAL A 55 -7.89 1.80 15.25
C VAL A 55 -6.83 0.79 15.70
N GLN A 56 -7.28 -0.36 16.19
CA GLN A 56 -6.40 -1.38 16.78
C GLN A 56 -5.41 -1.93 15.75
N GLU A 57 -5.87 -2.17 14.53
CA GLU A 57 -5.09 -2.71 13.41
C GLU A 57 -3.92 -1.80 13.05
N ALA A 58 -4.13 -0.48 13.11
CA ALA A 58 -3.07 0.49 12.86
C ALA A 58 -2.01 0.49 13.97
N ARG A 59 -2.42 0.28 15.23
CA ARG A 59 -1.48 0.16 16.36
C ARG A 59 -0.66 -1.13 16.25
N GLU A 60 -1.30 -2.23 15.89
CA GLU A 60 -0.63 -3.52 15.69
C GLU A 60 0.40 -3.45 14.57
N LEU A 61 0.06 -2.81 13.44
CA LEU A 61 1.00 -2.62 12.34
C LEU A 61 2.18 -1.72 12.73
N LYS A 62 1.91 -0.65 13.50
CA LYS A 62 2.97 0.23 14.03
C LYS A 62 3.89 -0.50 15.00
N ASN A 63 3.35 -1.35 15.87
CA ASN A 63 4.12 -2.20 16.78
C ASN A 63 4.95 -3.24 16.02
N TRP A 64 4.40 -3.82 14.95
CA TRP A 64 5.13 -4.70 14.06
C TRP A 64 6.29 -3.96 13.38
N ALA A 65 6.06 -2.76 12.84
CA ALA A 65 7.11 -1.97 12.20
C ALA A 65 8.24 -1.65 13.19
N SER A 66 7.89 -1.25 14.42
CA SER A 66 8.85 -0.94 15.48
C SER A 66 9.72 -2.15 15.85
N ARG A 67 9.12 -3.35 15.98
CA ARG A 67 9.86 -4.60 16.23
C ARG A 67 10.82 -4.97 15.09
N ASN A 68 10.52 -4.55 13.87
CA ASN A 68 11.29 -4.85 12.66
C ASN A 68 12.12 -3.66 12.15
N ALA A 69 12.28 -2.62 12.97
CA ALA A 69 12.89 -1.34 12.55
C ALA A 69 14.26 -1.50 11.87
N LYS A 70 15.12 -2.40 12.40
CA LYS A 70 16.43 -2.69 11.81
C LYS A 70 16.33 -3.26 10.39
N CYS A 71 15.41 -4.22 10.19
CA CYS A 71 15.18 -4.82 8.87
C CYS A 71 14.60 -3.79 7.88
N LEU A 72 13.65 -2.98 8.32
CA LEU A 72 13.08 -1.90 7.51
C LEU A 72 14.13 -0.86 7.13
N ALA A 73 15.02 -0.48 8.05
CA ALA A 73 16.13 0.43 7.78
C ALA A 73 17.09 -0.16 6.72
N ASP A 74 17.41 -1.45 6.80
CA ASP A 74 18.23 -2.13 5.79
C ASP A 74 17.56 -2.14 4.40
N ILE A 75 16.25 -2.37 4.33
CA ILE A 75 15.47 -2.32 3.08
C ILE A 75 15.54 -0.93 2.45
N VAL A 76 15.40 0.13 3.25
CA VAL A 76 15.49 1.52 2.79
C VAL A 76 16.91 1.84 2.32
N ALA A 77 17.93 1.50 3.12
CA ALA A 77 19.33 1.76 2.79
C ALA A 77 19.76 1.07 1.50
N LYS A 78 19.32 -0.18 1.28
CA LYS A 78 19.63 -0.97 0.08
C LYS A 78 18.69 -0.68 -1.10
N ARG A 79 17.68 0.20 -0.91
CA ARG A 79 16.63 0.52 -1.89
C ARG A 79 15.98 -0.72 -2.52
N THR A 80 15.85 -1.79 -1.75
CA THR A 80 15.36 -3.07 -2.27
C THR A 80 13.86 -3.03 -2.59
N TYR A 81 13.14 -2.06 -2.03
CA TYR A 81 11.73 -1.77 -2.31
C TYR A 81 11.47 -1.31 -3.76
N SER A 82 12.50 -0.83 -4.48
CA SER A 82 12.37 -0.39 -5.88
C SER A 82 12.61 -1.50 -6.89
N ARG A 83 13.03 -2.70 -6.45
CA ARG A 83 13.25 -3.82 -7.36
C ARG A 83 11.91 -4.34 -7.87
N TYR A 84 11.78 -4.43 -9.18
CA TYR A 84 10.64 -5.11 -9.82
C TYR A 84 10.58 -6.54 -9.30
N ASN A 85 9.45 -6.89 -8.68
CA ASN A 85 9.19 -8.25 -8.22
C ASN A 85 8.12 -8.88 -9.12
N PRO A 86 8.51 -9.77 -10.06
CA PRO A 86 7.57 -10.41 -10.98
C PRO A 86 6.50 -11.23 -10.26
N ASP A 87 6.76 -11.72 -9.03
CA ASP A 87 5.80 -12.50 -8.24
C ASP A 87 4.67 -11.64 -7.65
N LEU A 88 4.88 -10.33 -7.51
CA LEU A 88 3.90 -9.37 -6.99
C LEU A 88 3.21 -8.55 -8.08
N SER A 89 3.71 -8.61 -9.32
CA SER A 89 3.11 -7.94 -10.47
C SER A 89 2.06 -8.83 -11.15
N PHE A 90 1.07 -8.21 -11.78
CA PHE A 90 0.15 -8.92 -12.67
C PHE A 90 0.94 -9.62 -13.77
N GLN A 91 0.94 -10.95 -13.79
CA GLN A 91 1.57 -11.71 -14.86
C GLN A 91 0.59 -11.83 -16.03
N ALA A 92 1.09 -11.66 -17.27
CA ALA A 92 0.26 -11.66 -18.47
C ALA A 92 -0.47 -13.00 -18.71
N ASP A 93 -0.06 -14.07 -18.03
CA ASP A 93 -0.64 -15.41 -18.08
C ASP A 93 -1.69 -15.69 -17.00
N GLN A 94 -2.02 -14.72 -16.13
CA GLN A 94 -3.10 -14.88 -15.16
C GLN A 94 -4.43 -15.02 -15.89
N LYS A 95 -4.96 -16.26 -15.90
CA LYS A 95 -6.23 -16.63 -16.52
C LYS A 95 -7.37 -15.76 -15.96
N ILE A 96 -7.79 -14.76 -16.73
CA ILE A 96 -9.00 -13.99 -16.46
C ILE A 96 -10.17 -14.96 -16.57
N THR A 97 -10.90 -15.16 -15.47
CA THR A 97 -12.07 -16.02 -15.43
C THR A 97 -13.23 -15.16 -14.97
N ASP A 98 -14.29 -15.10 -15.78
CA ASP A 98 -15.52 -14.41 -15.37
C ASP A 98 -16.03 -14.99 -14.06
N ILE A 99 -16.60 -14.12 -13.21
CA ILE A 99 -17.12 -14.50 -11.89
C ILE A 99 -18.18 -15.61 -12.03
N SER A 100 -18.94 -15.61 -13.13
CA SER A 100 -19.92 -16.66 -13.46
C SER A 100 -19.30 -18.04 -13.68
N ASN A 101 -18.00 -18.12 -13.97
CA ASN A 101 -17.28 -19.35 -14.30
C ASN A 101 -16.45 -19.90 -13.13
N ILE A 102 -16.55 -19.29 -11.94
CA ILE A 102 -15.92 -19.83 -10.72
C ILE A 102 -16.77 -21.02 -10.26
N SER A 103 -16.29 -22.24 -10.55
CA SER A 103 -16.90 -23.47 -10.04
C SER A 103 -16.89 -23.46 -8.51
N SER A 104 -18.08 -23.49 -7.90
CA SER A 104 -18.27 -23.64 -6.45
C SER A 104 -17.75 -24.99 -5.96
N LYS A 105 -16.43 -25.15 -5.84
CA LYS A 105 -15.82 -26.29 -5.14
C LYS A 105 -15.61 -25.95 -3.67
N HIS A 106 -16.73 -25.84 -2.96
CA HIS A 106 -16.79 -26.11 -1.53
C HIS A 106 -18.06 -26.91 -1.28
N LYS A 107 -17.92 -28.24 -1.30
CA LYS A 107 -18.85 -29.13 -0.60
C LYS A 107 -18.05 -29.76 0.53
N VAL A 108 -18.62 -29.57 1.72
CA VAL A 108 -18.24 -30.06 3.05
C VAL A 108 -17.96 -31.56 3.03
#